data_AF-A0A6G1IFL4-F1
#
_entry.id   AF-A0A6G1IFL4-F1
#
_cell.length_a   1.000
_cell.length_b   1.000
_cell.length_c   1.000
_cell.angle_alpha   90.00
_cell.angle_beta   90.00
_cell.angle_gamma   90.00
#
_symmetry.space_group_name_H-M   'P 1'
#
loop_
_entity.id
_entity.type
_entity.pdbx_description
1 polymer ?
#
loop_
_entity_poly.entity_id
_entity_poly.type
_entity_poly.pdbx_seq_one_letter_code
_entity_poly.pdbx_strand_id
1 'polypeptide(L)' 'GKLAEAEAMYSRALQGYEEALGPKHTSTLGTVNNLGLLYADQGKLAEAEAMYSRALQGYEEA' A
#
# COMPACT_ATOMS: atom_id res chain seq x y z
N GLY A 1 -17.58 3.92 -7.50
CA GLY A 1 -16.64 4.88 -8.11
C GLY A 1 -15.36 4.16 -8.49
N LYS A 2 -14.49 4.77 -9.29
CA LYS A 2 -13.23 4.13 -9.75
C LYS A 2 -12.24 3.80 -8.62
N LEU A 3 -12.45 4.33 -7.41
CA LEU A 3 -11.61 4.07 -6.24
C LEU A 3 -11.66 2.62 -5.74
N ALA A 4 -12.82 1.96 -5.80
CA ALA A 4 -12.93 0.56 -5.37
C ALA A 4 -12.22 -0.41 -6.34
N GLU A 5 -12.24 -0.09 -7.63
CA GLU A 5 -11.50 -0.86 -8.64
C GLU A 5 -9.99 -0.66 -8.48
N ALA A 6 -9.55 0.58 -8.23
CA ALA A 6 -8.15 0.87 -7.90
C ALA A 6 -7.68 0.14 -6.64
N GLU A 7 -8.54 0.01 -5.63
CA GLU A 7 -8.24 -0.71 -4.38
C GLU A 7 -7.94 -2.18 -4.67
N ALA A 8 -8.83 -2.85 -5.42
CA ALA A 8 -8.63 -4.23 -5.83
C ALA A 8 -7.34 -4.43 -6.67
N MET A 9 -7.04 -3.49 -7.57
CA MET A 9 -5.81 -3.55 -8.38
C MET A 9 -4.55 -3.38 -7.52
N TYR A 10 -4.51 -2.41 -6.62
CA TYR A 10 -3.36 -2.21 -5.75
C TYR A 10 -3.18 -3.34 -4.73
N SER A 11 -4.26 -3.90 -4.17
CA SER A 11 -4.18 -5.08 -3.30
C SER A 11 -3.59 -6.29 -4.04
N ARG A 12 -4.01 -6.53 -5.29
CA ARG A 12 -3.44 -7.61 -6.11
C ARG A 12 -1.97 -7.36 -6.46
N ALA A 13 -1.61 -6.12 -6.80
CA ALA A 13 -0.23 -5.75 -7.08
C ALA A 13 0.66 -5.92 -5.83
N LEU A 14 0.15 -5.53 -4.66
CA LEU A 14 0.85 -5.68 -3.40
C LEU A 14 1.17 -7.16 -3.11
N GLN A 15 0.18 -8.05 -3.25
CA GLN A 15 0.39 -9.48 -3.07
C GLN A 15 1.49 -10.02 -4.00
N GLY A 16 1.45 -9.64 -5.28
CA GLY A 16 2.46 -10.08 -6.25
C GLY A 16 3.86 -9.56 -5.94
N TYR A 17 4.00 -8.31 -5.50
CA TYR A 17 5.29 -7.74 -5.12
C TYR A 17 5.83 -8.32 -3.81
N GLU A 18 4.96 -8.57 -2.83
CA GLU A 18 5.35 -9.26 -1.59
C GLU A 18 5.88 -10.67 -1.87
N GLU A 19 5.25 -11.41 -2.78
CA GLU A 19 5.69 -12.76 -3.18
C GLU A 19 7.00 -12.71 -3.97
N ALA A 20 7.12 -11.82 -4.95
CA ALA A 20 8.25 -11.79 -5.87
C ALA A 20 9.50 -11.10 -5.29
N LEU A 21 9.32 -10.05 -4.49
CA LEU A 21 10.40 -9.15 -4.06
C LEU A 21 10.54 -9.09 -2.54
N GLY A 22 9.54 -9.57 -1.80
CA GLY A 22 9.49 -9.51 -0.35
C GLY A 22 8.82 -8.23 0.17
N PRO A 23 8.44 -8.24 1.47
CA PRO A 23 7.63 -7.18 2.08
C PRO A 23 8.37 -5.84 2.25
N LYS A 24 9.71 -5.84 2.25
CA LYS A 24 10.54 -4.64 2.46
C LYS A 24 11.12 -4.04 1.18
N HIS A 25 10.89 -4.67 0.04
CA HIS A 25 11.40 -4.14 -1.22
C HIS A 25 10.74 -2.79 -1.54
N THR A 26 11.50 -1.84 -2.09
CA THR A 26 11.05 -0.47 -2.38
C THR A 26 9.75 -0.45 -3.19
N SER A 27 9.60 -1.31 -4.20
CA SER A 27 8.36 -1.40 -5.00
C SER A 27 7.15 -1.92 -4.20
N THR A 28 7.38 -2.84 -3.27
CA THR A 28 6.35 -3.35 -2.36
C THR A 28 5.89 -2.23 -1.43
N LEU A 29 6.82 -1.52 -0.80
CA LEU A 29 6.54 -0.39 0.08
C LEU A 29 5.87 0.78 -0.64
N GLY A 30 6.28 1.07 -1.88
CA GLY A 30 5.61 2.06 -2.73
C GLY A 30 4.15 1.69 -3.01
N THR A 31 3.87 0.40 -3.21
CA THR A 31 2.49 -0.08 -3.42
C THR A 31 1.66 0.05 -2.14
N VAL A 32 2.22 -0.25 -0.96
CA VAL A 32 1.58 -0.01 0.34
C VAL A 32 1.25 1.48 0.51
N ASN A 33 2.20 2.38 0.22
CA ASN A 33 1.96 3.83 0.30
C ASN A 33 0.82 4.29 -0.61
N ASN A 34 0.73 3.73 -1.83
CA ASN A 34 -0.33 4.07 -2.77
C ASN A 34 -1.71 3.59 -2.32
N LEU A 35 -1.80 2.46 -1.59
CA LEU A 35 -3.03 2.07 -0.89
C LEU A 35 -3.40 3.08 0.19
N GLY A 36 -2.41 3.61 0.92
CA GLY A 36 -2.63 4.69 1.89
C GLY A 36 -3.27 5.93 1.28
N LEU A 37 -2.76 6.39 0.13
CA LEU A 37 -3.32 7.51 -0.62
C LEU A 37 -4.76 7.23 -1.06
N LEU A 38 -5.00 6.03 -1.59
CA LEU A 38 -6.33 5.65 -2.05
C LEU A 38 -7.35 5.62 -0.90
N TYR A 39 -6.97 5.09 0.27
CA TYR A 39 -7.85 5.09 1.43
C TYR A 39 -8.12 6.51 1.94
N ALA A 40 -7.13 7.41 1.90
CA ALA A 40 -7.34 8.81 2.23
C ALA A 40 -8.36 9.47 1.28
N ASP A 41 -8.26 9.22 -0.03
CA ASP A 41 -9.22 9.71 -1.03
C ASP A 41 -10.64 9.15 -0.85
N GLN A 42 -10.76 7.96 -0.25
CA GLN A 42 -12.04 7.35 0.12
C GLN A 42 -12.59 7.85 1.48
N GLY A 43 -11.84 8.68 2.21
CA GLY A 43 -12.17 9.12 3.58
C GLY A 43 -11.92 8.07 4.66
N LYS A 44 -11.26 6.97 4.32
CA LYS A 44 -10.88 5.86 5.21
C LYS A 44 -9.55 6.15 5.91
N LEU A 45 -9.56 7.11 6.82
CA LEU A 45 -8.32 7.66 7.40
C LEU A 45 -7.55 6.65 8.26
N ALA A 46 -8.23 5.75 8.97
CA ALA A 46 -7.57 4.73 9.79
C ALA A 46 -6.81 3.71 8.92
N GLU A 47 -7.43 3.27 7.82
CA GLU A 47 -6.79 2.38 6.85
C GLU A 47 -5.63 3.07 6.13
N ALA A 48 -5.77 4.37 5.83
CA ALA A 48 -4.69 5.17 5.24
C ALA A 48 -3.49 5.26 6.18
N GLU A 49 -3.71 5.60 7.45
CA GLU A 49 -2.66 5.68 8.47
C GLU A 49 -1.93 4.35 8.62
N ALA A 50 -2.66 3.22 8.69
CA ALA A 50 -2.06 1.90 8.78
C ALA A 50 -1.13 1.58 7.60
N MET A 51 -1.53 1.95 6.38
CA MET A 51 -0.70 1.76 5.19
C MET A 51 0.55 2.65 5.23
N TYR A 52 0.41 3.92 5.58
CA TYR A 52 1.56 4.83 5.67
C TYR A 52 2.55 4.40 6.75
N SER A 53 2.07 4.01 7.93
CA SER A 53 2.94 3.51 9.01
C SER A 53 3.70 2.26 8.58
N ARG A 54 3.04 1.32 7.90
CA ARG A 54 3.69 0.12 7.37
C ARG A 54 4.76 0.47 6.34
N ALA A 55 4.47 1.38 5.41
CA ALA A 55 5.42 1.79 4.37
C ALA A 55 6.63 2.51 4.99
N LEU A 56 6.40 3.44 5.92
CA LEU A 56 7.44 4.17 6.65
C LEU A 56 8.38 3.23 7.40
N GLN A 57 7.83 2.33 8.22
CA GLN A 57 8.62 1.34 8.95
C GLN A 57 9.45 0.48 7.99
N GLY A 58 8.86 0.07 6.87
CA GLY A 58 9.60 -0.69 5.87
C GLY A 58 10.77 0.07 5.25
N TYR A 59 10.63 1.38 5.01
CA TYR A 59 11.70 2.23 4.49
C TYR A 59 12.80 2.50 5.53
N GLU A 60 12.45 2.56 6.81
CA GLU A 60 13.43 2.72 7.89
C GLU A 60 14.27 1.46 8.13
N GLU A 61 13.72 0.29 7.84
CA GLU A 61 14.36 -1.01 8.08
C GLU A 61 15.00 -1.66 6.83
N ALA A 62 14.94 -1.02 5.67
CA ALA A 62 15.48 -1.52 4.39
C ALA A 62 16.90 -1.00 4.12
#